data_AF-A0A395ISX3-F1
#
_entry.id   AF-A0A395ISX3-F1
#
_cell.length_a   1.000
_cell.length_b   1.000
_cell.length_c   1.000
_cell.angle_alpha   90.00
_cell.angle_beta   90.00
_cell.angle_gamma   90.00
#
_symmetry.space_group_name_H-M   'P 1'
#
loop_
_entity.id
_entity.type
_entity.pdbx_description
1 polymer ?
#
loop_
_entity_poly.entity_id
_entity_poly.type
_entity_poly.pdbx_seq_one_letter_code
_entity_poly.pdbx_strand_id
1 'polypeptide(L)'
;MVATISTRGSSEGILGVLVIGLLWAVLQRRIALAGVLLGLSVHLKIYPVVYGVSILWFLDRETIGDLSGKTGPGKGKKSGQSSIGGRNDDFWKAITGFVNKERVVFVGTSLVTFMGLNTLMYYIYGYPFLQHTYLHHLTRIDHRHNFSPYNTLLYLRSAIPSLSTGFPPLESLAFIPQLLLSTILLPLALSKLDLPTTMLVQTLAFDYLWQASCFFATNVWILGIIVKDVGRGATAAGK
;
A
#
# COMPACT_ATOMS: atom_id res chain seq x y z
N MET A 1 -21.75 13.72 2.28
CA MET A 1 -21.44 12.31 2.60
C MET A 1 -20.17 12.15 3.45
N VAL A 2 -19.05 12.83 3.14
CA VAL A 2 -17.81 12.85 3.94
C VAL A 2 -18.02 13.27 5.41
N ALA A 3 -18.68 14.41 5.63
CA ALA A 3 -19.02 14.88 6.98
C ALA A 3 -19.94 13.88 7.70
N THR A 4 -20.89 13.27 6.97
CA THR A 4 -21.87 12.31 7.50
C THR A 4 -21.26 10.96 7.90
N ILE A 5 -20.18 10.52 7.26
CA ILE A 5 -19.45 9.29 7.63
C ILE A 5 -18.48 9.59 8.78
N SER A 6 -17.87 10.77 8.79
CA SER A 6 -17.00 11.21 9.88
C SER A 6 -17.76 11.45 11.18
N THR A 7 -19.00 11.98 11.11
CA THR A 7 -19.88 12.13 12.27
C THR A 7 -20.42 10.81 12.83
N ARG A 8 -20.29 9.70 12.08
CA ARG A 8 -20.57 8.33 12.59
C ARG A 8 -19.39 7.74 13.38
N GLY A 9 -18.35 8.52 13.64
CA GLY A 9 -17.15 8.07 14.38
C GLY A 9 -16.14 7.30 13.52
N SER A 10 -16.23 7.39 12.19
CA SER A 10 -15.28 6.73 11.29
C SER A 10 -13.94 7.48 11.22
N SER A 11 -12.84 6.78 11.49
CA SER A 11 -11.47 7.34 11.46
C SER A 11 -10.90 7.54 10.05
N GLU A 12 -11.70 7.38 9.00
CA GLU A 12 -11.21 7.39 7.62
C GLU A 12 -10.70 8.75 7.16
N GLY A 13 -11.20 9.86 7.72
CA GLY A 13 -10.64 11.19 7.45
C GLY A 13 -9.20 11.33 7.94
N ILE A 14 -8.88 10.84 9.15
CA ILE A 14 -7.51 10.85 9.70
C ILE A 14 -6.60 10.02 8.80
N LEU A 15 -7.07 8.85 8.37
CA LEU A 15 -6.27 7.97 7.56
C LEU A 15 -6.03 8.53 6.15
N GLY A 16 -7.01 9.22 5.57
CA GLY A 16 -6.82 9.99 4.34
C GLY A 16 -5.69 11.02 4.48
N VAL A 17 -5.68 11.82 5.54
CA VAL A 17 -4.62 12.82 5.79
C VAL A 17 -3.24 12.17 5.92
N LEU A 18 -3.14 11.02 6.59
CA LEU A 18 -1.87 10.33 6.75
C LEU A 18 -1.33 9.75 5.43
N VAL A 19 -2.19 9.19 4.59
CA VAL A 19 -1.79 8.65 3.27
C VAL A 19 -1.41 9.77 2.31
N ILE A 20 -2.07 10.93 2.39
CA ILE A 20 -1.67 12.13 1.64
C ILE A 20 -0.31 12.64 2.13
N GLY A 21 -0.14 12.74 3.45
CA GLY A 21 1.14 13.13 4.06
C GLY A 21 2.27 12.18 3.68
N LEU A 22 1.98 10.88 3.60
CA LEU A 22 2.89 9.84 3.13
C LEU A 22 3.31 10.11 1.68
N LEU A 23 2.35 10.32 0.77
CA LEU A 23 2.63 10.61 -0.64
C LEU A 23 3.48 11.88 -0.78
N TRP A 24 3.10 12.95 -0.07
CA TRP A 24 3.87 14.20 -0.04
C TRP A 24 5.30 13.98 0.48
N ALA A 25 5.47 13.24 1.58
CA ALA A 25 6.78 12.97 2.16
C ALA A 25 7.69 12.16 1.20
N VAL A 26 7.12 11.21 0.46
CA VAL A 26 7.85 10.46 -0.57
C VAL A 26 8.27 11.39 -1.73
N LEU A 27 7.36 12.21 -2.23
CA LEU A 27 7.65 13.16 -3.33
C LEU A 27 8.70 14.21 -2.93
N GLN A 28 8.69 14.66 -1.67
CA GLN A 28 9.68 15.59 -1.10
C GLN A 28 10.98 14.91 -0.63
N ARG A 29 11.15 13.60 -0.91
CA ARG A 29 12.31 12.78 -0.48
C ARG A 29 12.59 12.75 1.01
N ARG A 30 11.58 12.99 1.84
CA ARG A 30 11.66 12.85 3.30
C ARG A 30 11.35 11.41 3.68
N ILE A 31 12.23 10.50 3.30
CA ILE A 31 11.99 9.04 3.37
C ILE A 31 11.76 8.53 4.80
N ALA A 32 12.45 9.11 5.79
CA ALA A 32 12.22 8.76 7.20
C ALA A 32 10.82 9.17 7.68
N LEU A 33 10.34 10.37 7.31
CA LEU A 33 8.99 10.81 7.62
C LEU A 33 7.95 9.97 6.90
N ALA A 34 8.20 9.61 5.64
CA ALA A 34 7.34 8.71 4.89
C ALA A 34 7.19 7.35 5.61
N GLY A 35 8.29 6.77 6.11
CA GLY A 35 8.21 5.52 6.87
C GLY A 35 7.42 5.67 8.18
N VAL A 36 7.62 6.75 8.94
CA VAL A 36 6.83 7.02 10.16
C VAL A 36 5.33 7.16 9.84
N LEU A 37 4.98 7.92 8.80
CA LEU A 37 3.60 8.10 8.38
C LEU A 37 2.96 6.80 7.90
N LEU A 38 3.70 5.95 7.20
CA LEU A 38 3.23 4.60 6.83
C LEU A 38 2.98 3.76 8.09
N GLY A 39 3.95 3.69 9.01
CA GLY A 39 3.82 2.90 10.23
C GLY A 39 2.64 3.31 11.10
N LEU A 40 2.39 4.63 11.22
CA LEU A 40 1.24 5.18 11.93
C LEU A 40 -0.07 4.85 11.19
N SER A 41 -0.10 4.98 9.87
CA SER A 41 -1.27 4.63 9.05
C SER A 41 -1.65 3.16 9.20
N VAL A 42 -0.66 2.25 9.15
CA VAL A 42 -0.85 0.80 9.28
C VAL A 42 -1.28 0.40 10.70
N HIS A 43 -0.83 1.13 11.72
CA HIS A 43 -1.29 0.94 13.09
C HIS A 43 -2.78 1.27 13.26
N LEU A 44 -3.27 2.34 12.61
CA LEU A 44 -4.68 2.74 12.68
C LEU A 44 -5.62 1.80 11.92
N LYS A 45 -5.23 1.38 10.72
CA LYS A 45 -5.90 0.30 9.96
C LYS A 45 -4.86 -0.40 9.10
N ILE A 46 -5.02 -1.70 8.85
CA ILE A 46 -3.98 -2.50 8.17
C ILE A 46 -3.79 -2.18 6.67
N TYR A 47 -4.82 -1.66 5.99
CA TYR A 47 -4.81 -1.51 4.52
C TYR A 47 -3.71 -0.62 3.92
N PRO A 48 -3.18 0.45 4.57
CA PRO A 48 -2.14 1.29 4.00
C PRO A 48 -0.83 0.55 3.73
N VAL A 49 -0.67 -0.66 4.27
CA VAL A 49 0.51 -1.51 4.01
C VAL A 49 0.70 -1.75 2.51
N VAL A 50 -0.40 -1.80 1.74
CA VAL A 50 -0.40 -2.01 0.28
C VAL A 50 0.35 -0.89 -0.45
N TYR A 51 0.28 0.35 0.06
CA TYR A 51 1.02 1.48 -0.50
C TYR A 51 2.52 1.39 -0.25
N GLY A 52 2.93 0.77 0.86
CA GLY A 52 4.33 0.53 1.16
C GLY A 52 5.03 -0.23 0.04
N VAL A 53 4.34 -1.20 -0.58
CA VAL A 53 4.91 -2.00 -1.68
C VAL A 53 5.14 -1.16 -2.93
N SER A 54 4.18 -0.31 -3.31
CA SER A 54 4.34 0.63 -4.43
C SER A 54 5.45 1.64 -4.20
N ILE A 55 5.54 2.17 -2.98
CA ILE A 55 6.56 3.14 -2.61
C ILE A 55 7.94 2.49 -2.66
N LEU A 56 8.09 1.25 -2.16
CA LEU A 56 9.36 0.51 -2.26
C LEU A 56 9.82 0.32 -3.70
N TRP A 57 8.89 -0.02 -4.60
CA TRP A 57 9.18 -0.18 -6.02
C TRP A 57 9.53 1.15 -6.70
N PHE A 58 8.87 2.24 -6.31
CA PHE A 58 9.15 3.60 -6.77
C PHE A 58 10.51 4.14 -6.28
N LEU A 59 11.00 3.72 -5.10
CA LEU A 59 12.30 4.11 -4.52
C LEU A 59 13.51 3.46 -5.23
N ASP A 60 13.36 3.05 -6.51
CA ASP A 60 14.44 2.51 -7.32
C ASP A 60 15.46 3.60 -7.70
N ARG A 61 16.74 3.24 -7.75
CA ARG A 61 17.84 4.18 -8.02
C ARG A 61 17.67 4.93 -9.34
N GLU A 62 17.08 4.28 -10.34
CA GLU A 62 16.86 4.85 -11.68
C GLU A 62 15.81 5.97 -11.63
N THR A 63 14.69 5.75 -10.94
CA THR A 63 13.61 6.73 -10.76
C THR A 63 14.04 7.94 -9.92
N ILE A 64 14.88 7.68 -8.91
CA ILE A 64 15.48 8.73 -8.06
C ILE A 64 16.55 9.53 -8.83
N GLY A 65 17.29 8.92 -9.75
CA GLY A 65 18.23 9.63 -10.62
C GLY A 65 17.52 10.66 -11.50
N ASP A 66 16.39 10.28 -12.09
CA ASP A 66 15.63 11.07 -13.06
C ASP A 66 14.96 12.31 -12.42
N LEU A 67 14.34 12.14 -11.24
CA LEU A 67 13.73 13.24 -10.47
C LEU A 67 14.76 14.22 -9.86
N SER A 68 16.03 13.82 -9.72
CA SER A 68 17.06 14.65 -9.10
C SER A 68 17.79 15.56 -10.10
N GLY A 69 17.50 15.47 -11.41
CA GLY A 69 18.14 16.31 -12.43
C GLY A 69 19.66 16.21 -12.49
N LYS A 70 20.27 15.16 -11.90
CA LYS A 70 21.71 14.92 -12.00
C LYS A 70 21.98 14.02 -13.20
N THR A 71 21.95 14.62 -14.38
CA THR A 71 22.62 14.06 -15.56
C THR A 71 24.13 14.02 -15.27
N GLY A 72 24.65 12.81 -15.10
CA GLY A 72 26.08 12.50 -15.08
C GLY A 72 26.29 11.21 -15.89
N PRO A 73 27.39 11.11 -16.63
CA PRO A 73 27.40 10.76 -18.05
C PRO A 73 27.08 9.30 -18.33
N GLY A 74 26.53 9.06 -19.52
CA GLY A 74 26.32 7.74 -20.08
C GLY A 74 27.57 6.87 -19.93
N LYS A 75 27.42 5.74 -19.24
CA LYS A 75 28.28 4.59 -19.48
C LYS A 75 27.61 3.76 -20.56
N GLY A 76 28.20 3.87 -21.75
CA GLY A 76 27.74 3.23 -22.96
C GLY A 76 27.58 1.71 -22.82
N LYS A 77 26.82 1.18 -23.77
CA LYS A 77 26.81 -0.23 -24.18
C LYS A 77 28.20 -0.84 -24.00
N LYS A 78 28.33 -1.79 -23.08
CA LYS A 78 29.27 -2.90 -23.26
C LYS A 78 28.44 -4.12 -23.64
N SER A 79 28.41 -4.34 -24.94
CA SER A 79 28.12 -5.63 -25.55
C SER A 79 29.06 -6.69 -24.97
N GLY A 80 28.48 -7.85 -24.63
CA GLY A 80 29.15 -9.15 -24.68
C GLY A 80 30.15 -9.46 -23.57
N GLN A 81 29.67 -10.16 -22.53
CA GLN A 81 30.33 -11.40 -22.14
C GLN A 81 29.32 -12.32 -21.44
N SER A 82 28.90 -13.35 -22.16
CA SER A 82 28.24 -14.53 -21.63
C SER A 82 29.14 -15.17 -20.57
N SER A 83 28.82 -14.99 -19.29
CA SER A 83 29.31 -15.86 -18.23
C SER A 83 28.15 -16.73 -17.77
N ILE A 84 28.29 -18.04 -18.01
CA ILE A 84 27.51 -19.10 -17.37
C ILE A 84 27.92 -19.09 -15.88
N GLY A 85 27.46 -18.07 -15.16
CA GLY A 85 27.54 -17.92 -13.71
C GLY A 85 26.18 -18.33 -13.15
N GLY A 86 26.19 -19.31 -12.26
CA GLY A 86 24.98 -20.07 -11.94
C GLY A 86 23.98 -19.29 -11.11
N ARG A 87 22.81 -18.97 -11.71
CA ARG A 87 21.46 -18.65 -11.18
C ARG A 87 21.34 -18.00 -9.79
N ASN A 88 22.04 -18.50 -8.78
CA ASN A 88 22.22 -17.91 -7.47
C ASN A 88 23.04 -16.62 -7.49
N ASP A 89 24.11 -16.49 -8.28
CA ASP A 89 24.92 -15.26 -8.33
C ASP A 89 24.18 -14.10 -8.99
N ASP A 90 23.36 -14.36 -10.01
CA ASP A 90 22.43 -13.39 -10.59
C ASP A 90 21.29 -13.03 -9.63
N PHE A 91 20.75 -13.99 -8.87
CA PHE A 91 19.72 -13.76 -7.87
C PHE A 91 20.24 -12.91 -6.69
N TRP A 92 21.44 -13.19 -6.18
CA TRP A 92 22.07 -12.39 -5.13
C TRP A 92 22.46 -10.99 -5.62
N LYS A 93 22.89 -10.83 -6.87
CA LYS A 93 23.10 -9.51 -7.48
C LYS A 93 21.79 -8.73 -7.66
N ALA A 94 20.70 -9.41 -8.04
CA ALA A 94 19.38 -8.80 -8.13
C ALA A 94 18.86 -8.35 -6.75
N ILE A 95 19.03 -9.18 -5.71
CA ILE A 95 18.67 -8.84 -4.33
C ILE A 95 19.53 -7.69 -3.80
N THR A 96 20.86 -7.76 -3.96
CA THR A 96 21.76 -6.70 -3.48
C THR A 96 21.59 -5.39 -4.24
N GLY A 97 21.20 -5.43 -5.52
CA GLY A 97 20.75 -4.26 -6.28
C GLY A 97 19.41 -3.70 -5.80
N PHE A 98 18.53 -4.55 -5.26
CA PHE A 98 17.25 -4.14 -4.69
C PHE A 98 17.38 -3.48 -3.30
N VAL A 99 18.48 -3.74 -2.57
CA VAL A 99 18.76 -3.14 -1.26
C VAL A 99 19.33 -1.73 -1.44
N ASN A 100 18.46 -0.73 -1.39
CA ASN A 100 18.82 0.69 -1.43
C ASN A 100 18.82 1.30 -0.02
N LYS A 101 19.72 2.25 0.27
CA LYS A 101 19.75 2.99 1.56
C LYS A 101 18.38 3.61 1.88
N GLU A 102 17.74 4.22 0.89
CA GLU A 102 16.43 4.85 1.07
C GLU A 102 15.33 3.81 1.37
N ARG A 103 15.34 2.66 0.69
CA ARG A 103 14.42 1.55 0.98
C ARG A 103 14.62 1.01 2.40
N VAL A 104 15.86 0.82 2.82
CA VAL A 104 16.18 0.36 4.19
C VAL A 104 15.71 1.37 5.23
N VAL A 105 15.94 2.67 5.01
CA VAL A 105 15.43 3.71 5.93
C VAL A 105 13.92 3.72 5.98
N PHE A 106 13.24 3.60 4.84
CA PHE A 106 11.77 3.55 4.77
C PHE A 106 11.19 2.35 5.52
N VAL A 107 11.71 1.14 5.25
CA VAL A 107 11.27 -0.10 5.93
C VAL A 107 11.60 -0.05 7.41
N GLY A 108 12.82 0.39 7.76
CA GLY A 108 13.25 0.47 9.15
C GLY A 108 12.38 1.43 9.97
N THR A 109 12.15 2.65 9.47
CA THR A 109 11.36 3.65 10.19
C THR A 109 9.88 3.27 10.29
N SER A 110 9.30 2.67 9.24
CA SER A 110 7.93 2.16 9.29
C SER A 110 7.77 0.98 10.25
N LEU A 111 8.69 0.03 10.22
CA LEU A 111 8.69 -1.12 11.13
C LEU A 111 8.84 -0.70 12.59
N VAL A 112 9.80 0.19 12.88
CA VAL A 112 10.01 0.70 14.25
C VAL A 112 8.77 1.44 14.75
N THR A 113 8.17 2.29 13.92
CA THR A 113 6.95 3.03 14.30
C THR A 113 5.78 2.08 14.55
N PHE A 114 5.55 1.13 13.63
CA PHE A 114 4.46 0.17 13.75
C PHE A 114 4.63 -0.76 14.96
N MET A 115 5.81 -1.35 15.13
CA MET A 115 6.10 -2.26 16.25
C MET A 115 6.12 -1.52 17.58
N GLY A 116 6.67 -0.30 17.62
CA GLY A 116 6.68 0.54 18.82
C GLY A 116 5.26 0.86 19.30
N LEU A 117 4.38 1.30 18.39
CA LEU A 117 2.99 1.59 18.73
C LEU A 117 2.22 0.33 19.16
N ASN A 118 2.41 -0.79 18.47
CA ASN A 118 1.76 -2.05 18.84
C ASN A 118 2.24 -2.58 20.19
N THR A 119 3.54 -2.50 20.47
CA THR A 119 4.10 -2.90 21.76
C THR A 119 3.57 -2.01 22.87
N LEU A 120 3.48 -0.70 22.64
CA LEU A 120 2.89 0.24 23.58
C LEU A 120 1.42 -0.07 23.87
N MET A 121 0.61 -0.30 22.83
CA MET A 121 -0.80 -0.63 23.02
C MET A 121 -0.99 -1.99 23.70
N TYR A 122 -0.16 -2.98 23.36
CA TYR A 122 -0.18 -4.27 24.04
C TYR A 122 0.23 -4.15 25.52
N TYR A 123 1.19 -3.28 25.84
CA TYR A 123 1.57 -3.02 27.23
C TYR A 123 0.44 -2.40 28.06
N ILE A 124 -0.36 -1.50 27.46
CA ILE A 124 -1.47 -0.82 28.15
C ILE A 124 -2.70 -1.74 28.28
N TYR A 125 -3.07 -2.44 27.21
CA TYR A 125 -4.36 -3.13 27.09
C TYR A 125 -4.27 -4.67 27.11
N GLY A 126 -3.07 -5.23 26.98
CA GLY A 126 -2.84 -6.68 26.97
C GLY A 126 -3.42 -7.40 25.74
N TYR A 127 -3.79 -8.67 25.93
CA TYR A 127 -4.37 -9.51 24.88
C TYR A 127 -5.68 -8.99 24.24
N PRO A 128 -6.61 -8.35 24.99
CA PRO A 128 -7.80 -7.73 24.39
C PRO A 128 -7.52 -6.80 23.22
N PHE A 129 -6.40 -6.06 23.23
CA PHE A 129 -5.99 -5.23 22.11
C PHE A 129 -5.75 -6.05 20.83
N LEU A 130 -4.95 -7.12 20.90
CA LEU A 130 -4.69 -7.97 19.73
C LEU A 130 -5.97 -8.63 19.21
N GLN A 131 -6.84 -9.06 20.12
CA GLN A 131 -8.10 -9.68 19.76
C GLN A 131 -9.00 -8.70 19.00
N HIS A 132 -9.24 -7.51 19.54
CA HIS A 132 -10.17 -6.56 18.94
C HIS A 132 -9.60 -5.80 17.74
N THR A 133 -8.29 -5.53 17.72
CA THR A 133 -7.64 -4.76 16.64
C THR A 133 -7.30 -5.61 15.42
N TYR A 134 -6.90 -6.88 15.61
CA TYR A 134 -6.43 -7.72 14.50
C TYR A 134 -7.21 -9.03 14.36
N LEU A 135 -7.24 -9.86 15.40
CA LEU A 135 -7.69 -11.25 15.27
C LEU A 135 -9.20 -11.35 14.97
N HIS A 136 -10.01 -10.50 15.59
CA HIS A 136 -11.45 -10.46 15.37
C HIS A 136 -11.82 -10.14 13.91
N HIS A 137 -11.00 -9.38 13.19
CA HIS A 137 -11.23 -9.07 11.78
C HIS A 137 -10.88 -10.22 10.83
N LEU A 138 -10.01 -11.15 11.24
CA LEU A 138 -9.68 -12.34 10.46
C LEU A 138 -10.77 -13.41 10.54
N THR A 139 -11.45 -13.51 11.68
CA THR A 139 -12.50 -14.51 11.91
C THR A 139 -13.88 -14.01 11.47
N ARG A 140 -14.09 -12.69 11.42
CA ARG A 140 -15.39 -12.11 11.08
C ARG A 140 -15.61 -12.10 9.57
N ILE A 141 -16.63 -12.82 9.13
CA ILE A 141 -17.13 -12.77 7.75
C ILE A 141 -18.31 -11.80 7.70
N ASP A 142 -18.15 -10.66 7.05
CA ASP A 142 -19.23 -9.70 6.84
C ASP A 142 -19.85 -9.91 5.45
N HIS A 143 -20.98 -10.59 5.39
CA HIS A 143 -21.73 -10.79 4.15
C HIS A 143 -22.59 -9.57 3.78
N ARG A 144 -23.06 -8.77 4.75
CA ARG A 144 -24.03 -7.68 4.48
C ARG A 144 -23.40 -6.49 3.77
N HIS A 145 -22.10 -6.32 3.97
CA HIS A 145 -21.32 -5.25 3.37
C HIS A 145 -20.33 -5.75 2.32
N ASN A 146 -20.42 -7.01 1.92
CA ASN A 146 -19.59 -7.57 0.86
C ASN A 146 -20.28 -7.34 -0.49
N PHE A 147 -19.63 -6.60 -1.39
CA PHE A 147 -20.13 -6.32 -2.73
C PHE A 147 -19.46 -7.16 -3.82
N SER A 148 -18.64 -8.14 -3.43
CA SER A 148 -18.06 -9.08 -4.38
C SER A 148 -19.17 -9.90 -5.07
N PRO A 149 -18.90 -10.46 -6.26
CA PRO A 149 -19.83 -11.36 -6.95
C PRO A 149 -20.30 -12.55 -6.09
N TYR A 150 -19.59 -12.85 -5.01
CA TYR A 150 -19.86 -13.93 -4.08
C TYR A 150 -20.79 -13.56 -2.92
N ASN A 151 -21.27 -12.30 -2.84
CA ASN A 151 -22.12 -11.82 -1.76
C ASN A 151 -23.30 -12.76 -1.45
N THR A 152 -24.09 -13.11 -2.48
CA THR A 152 -25.27 -13.98 -2.32
C THR A 152 -24.90 -15.37 -1.81
N LEU A 153 -23.77 -15.92 -2.25
CA LEU A 153 -23.28 -17.22 -1.78
C LEU A 153 -22.86 -17.15 -0.30
N LEU A 154 -22.13 -16.10 0.08
CA LEU A 154 -21.75 -15.81 1.47
C LEU A 154 -23.00 -15.68 2.36
N TYR A 155 -24.01 -14.97 1.87
CA TYR A 155 -25.29 -14.74 2.56
C TYR A 155 -26.03 -16.06 2.82
N LEU A 156 -26.21 -16.88 1.77
CA LEU A 156 -26.90 -18.16 1.88
C LEU A 156 -26.17 -19.13 2.80
N ARG A 157 -24.84 -19.16 2.75
CA ARG A 157 -24.01 -20.00 3.64
C ARG A 157 -24.10 -19.55 5.11
N SER A 158 -24.22 -18.25 5.36
CA SER A 158 -24.45 -17.74 6.72
C SER A 158 -25.84 -18.07 7.26
N ALA A 159 -26.84 -18.24 6.38
CA ALA A 159 -28.22 -18.54 6.74
C ALA A 159 -28.49 -20.04 6.91
N ILE A 160 -27.73 -20.91 6.23
CA ILE A 160 -27.95 -22.36 6.19
C ILE A 160 -26.67 -23.09 6.67
N PRO A 161 -26.53 -23.37 7.98
CA PRO A 161 -25.34 -24.01 8.54
C PRO A 161 -25.08 -25.42 7.98
N SER A 162 -26.09 -26.14 7.49
CA SER A 162 -25.91 -27.46 6.89
C SER A 162 -25.18 -27.45 5.54
N LEU A 163 -25.01 -26.28 4.92
CA LEU A 163 -24.26 -26.10 3.67
C LEU A 163 -22.77 -25.79 3.92
N SER A 164 -22.33 -25.68 5.19
CA SER A 164 -20.91 -25.55 5.52
C SER A 164 -20.21 -26.90 5.37
N THR A 165 -19.75 -27.20 4.15
CA THR A 165 -18.71 -28.21 3.95
C THR A 165 -17.46 -27.77 4.71
N GLY A 166 -16.75 -28.69 5.37
CA GLY A 166 -15.56 -28.40 6.21
C GLY A 166 -14.34 -27.82 5.45
N PHE A 167 -14.53 -27.37 4.22
CA PHE A 167 -13.53 -26.67 3.42
C PHE A 167 -13.67 -25.16 3.58
N PRO A 168 -12.54 -24.41 3.51
CA PRO A 168 -12.60 -22.96 3.48
C PRO A 168 -13.50 -22.48 2.32
N PRO A 169 -14.25 -21.38 2.51
CA PRO A 169 -15.10 -20.84 1.45
C PRO A 169 -14.31 -20.59 0.17
N LEU A 170 -14.85 -21.03 -0.97
CA LEU A 170 -14.29 -20.67 -2.29
C LEU A 170 -14.27 -19.16 -2.47
N GLU A 171 -15.22 -18.47 -1.82
CA GLU A 171 -15.29 -17.01 -1.74
C GLU A 171 -14.06 -16.38 -1.05
N SER A 172 -13.47 -17.06 -0.04
CA SER A 172 -12.24 -16.61 0.61
C SER A 172 -11.01 -16.75 -0.31
N LEU A 173 -11.09 -17.61 -1.31
CA LEU A 173 -10.02 -17.80 -2.30
C LEU A 173 -9.98 -16.65 -3.33
N ALA A 174 -11.10 -15.94 -3.53
CA ALA A 174 -11.18 -14.76 -4.39
C ALA A 174 -10.30 -13.59 -3.92
N PHE A 175 -9.91 -13.58 -2.63
CA PHE A 175 -8.95 -12.61 -2.08
C PHE A 175 -7.52 -12.79 -2.62
N ILE A 176 -7.14 -14.00 -3.03
CA ILE A 176 -5.77 -14.28 -3.49
C ILE A 176 -5.45 -13.55 -4.80
N PRO A 177 -6.22 -13.69 -5.90
CA PRO A 177 -5.93 -12.96 -7.13
C PRO A 177 -6.04 -11.44 -6.93
N GLN A 178 -6.93 -10.98 -6.05
CA GLN A 178 -7.08 -9.56 -5.71
C GLN A 178 -5.87 -9.00 -4.96
N LEU A 179 -5.38 -9.71 -3.94
CA LEU A 179 -4.20 -9.31 -3.18
C LEU A 179 -2.97 -9.32 -4.08
N LEU A 180 -2.84 -10.34 -4.94
CA LEU A 180 -1.77 -10.44 -5.93
C LEU A 180 -1.82 -9.29 -6.96
N LEU A 181 -3.00 -8.93 -7.46
CA LEU A 181 -3.17 -7.81 -8.38
C LEU A 181 -2.78 -6.47 -7.73
N SER A 182 -3.30 -6.18 -6.54
CA SER A 182 -3.10 -4.89 -5.88
C SER A 182 -1.70 -4.72 -5.26
N THR A 183 -1.13 -5.79 -4.70
CA THR A 183 0.18 -5.71 -4.01
C THR A 183 1.36 -6.02 -4.90
N ILE A 184 1.21 -6.78 -5.99
CA ILE A 184 2.34 -7.22 -6.81
C ILE A 184 2.22 -6.71 -8.25
N LEU A 185 1.14 -7.03 -8.95
CA LEU A 185 1.04 -6.75 -10.39
C LEU A 185 0.98 -5.25 -10.71
N LEU A 186 0.13 -4.50 -9.99
CA LEU A 186 -0.03 -3.06 -10.20
C LEU A 186 1.22 -2.25 -9.84
N PRO A 187 1.88 -2.48 -8.69
CA PRO A 187 3.16 -1.86 -8.38
C PRO A 187 4.22 -2.16 -9.44
N LEU A 188 4.32 -3.41 -9.91
CA LEU A 188 5.33 -3.78 -10.90
C LEU A 188 5.13 -3.05 -12.23
N ALA A 189 3.87 -2.89 -12.65
CA ALA A 189 3.52 -2.33 -13.95
C ALA A 189 3.52 -0.79 -13.97
N LEU A 190 3.05 -0.13 -12.91
CA LEU A 190 2.74 1.31 -12.95
C LEU A 190 3.60 2.18 -12.02
N SER A 191 4.21 1.61 -10.97
CA SER A 191 4.92 2.42 -9.96
C SER A 191 6.04 3.27 -10.55
N LYS A 192 6.72 2.78 -11.59
CA LYS A 192 7.83 3.47 -12.25
C LYS A 192 7.39 4.63 -13.14
N LEU A 193 6.11 4.70 -13.52
CA LEU A 193 5.57 5.74 -14.39
C LEU A 193 4.99 6.91 -13.59
N ASP A 194 4.11 6.62 -12.63
CA ASP A 194 3.44 7.65 -11.83
C ASP A 194 2.95 7.07 -10.50
N LEU A 195 3.60 7.44 -9.39
CA LEU A 195 3.30 6.92 -8.05
C LEU A 195 1.86 7.25 -7.58
N PRO A 196 1.36 8.51 -7.67
CA PRO A 196 -0.01 8.83 -7.31
C PRO A 196 -1.06 8.01 -8.07
N THR A 197 -0.84 7.83 -9.38
CA THR A 197 -1.73 7.03 -10.24
C THR A 197 -1.68 5.55 -9.86
N THR A 198 -0.50 5.04 -9.49
CA THR A 198 -0.36 3.65 -9.00
C THR A 198 -1.11 3.46 -7.69
N MET A 199 -0.93 4.35 -6.71
CA MET A 199 -1.64 4.29 -5.43
C MET A 199 -3.15 4.40 -5.62
N LEU A 200 -3.61 5.24 -6.56
CA LEU A 200 -5.01 5.32 -6.94
C LEU A 200 -5.54 3.99 -7.49
N VAL A 201 -4.87 3.42 -8.49
CA VAL A 201 -5.31 2.16 -9.11
C VAL A 201 -5.25 1.00 -8.12
N GLN A 202 -4.28 0.99 -7.21
CA GLN A 202 -4.24 0.04 -6.10
C GLN A 202 -5.46 0.18 -5.18
N THR A 203 -5.83 1.42 -4.85
CA THR A 203 -6.98 1.72 -3.99
C THR A 203 -8.27 1.29 -4.66
N LEU A 204 -8.43 1.61 -5.95
CA LEU A 204 -9.57 1.17 -6.74
C LEU A 204 -9.61 -0.37 -6.81
N ALA A 205 -8.51 -1.03 -7.18
CA ALA A 205 -8.47 -2.50 -7.28
C ALA A 205 -8.74 -3.20 -5.93
N PHE A 206 -8.33 -2.58 -4.82
CA PHE A 206 -8.54 -3.14 -3.48
C PHE A 206 -9.95 -2.88 -2.95
N ASP A 207 -10.47 -1.64 -3.04
CA ASP A 207 -11.79 -1.26 -2.50
C ASP A 207 -12.95 -1.66 -3.42
N TYR A 208 -12.88 -1.37 -4.73
CA TYR A 208 -14.03 -1.59 -5.64
C TYR A 208 -14.45 -3.06 -5.75
N LEU A 209 -13.52 -4.00 -5.51
CA LEU A 209 -13.82 -5.43 -5.58
C LEU A 209 -14.57 -5.95 -4.34
N TRP A 210 -14.57 -5.24 -3.21
CA TRP A 210 -15.07 -5.77 -1.93
C TRP A 210 -16.04 -4.84 -1.18
N GLN A 211 -15.79 -3.53 -1.18
CA GLN A 211 -16.49 -2.58 -0.32
C GLN A 211 -16.90 -1.33 -1.12
N ALA A 212 -18.20 -1.05 -1.23
CA ALA A 212 -18.73 0.15 -1.89
C ALA A 212 -18.49 1.46 -1.10
N SER A 213 -17.36 1.60 -0.42
CA SER A 213 -16.98 2.86 0.21
C SER A 213 -16.11 3.65 -0.76
N CYS A 214 -16.76 4.34 -1.70
CA CYS A 214 -16.11 5.28 -2.64
C CYS A 214 -15.32 6.41 -1.94
N PHE A 215 -15.45 6.54 -0.61
CA PHE A 215 -14.81 7.57 0.18
C PHE A 215 -13.29 7.64 -0.02
N PHE A 216 -12.59 6.51 0.07
CA PHE A 216 -11.13 6.52 0.04
C PHE A 216 -10.58 6.73 -1.38
N ALA A 217 -11.21 6.11 -2.38
CA ALA A 217 -10.90 6.32 -3.79
C ALA A 217 -11.10 7.77 -4.26
N THR A 218 -12.19 8.43 -3.85
CA THR A 218 -12.47 9.83 -4.24
C THR A 218 -11.48 10.81 -3.60
N ASN A 219 -11.07 10.59 -2.35
CA ASN A 219 -10.09 11.47 -1.68
C ASN A 219 -8.68 11.31 -2.26
N VAL A 220 -8.25 10.09 -2.58
CA VAL A 220 -6.93 9.85 -3.21
C VAL A 220 -6.89 10.38 -4.65
N TRP A 221 -7.99 10.25 -5.42
CA TRP A 221 -8.08 10.74 -6.80
C TRP A 221 -8.00 12.26 -6.93
N ILE A 222 -8.83 12.99 -6.17
CA ILE A 222 -8.88 14.45 -6.22
C ILE A 222 -7.52 15.05 -5.83
N LEU A 223 -6.83 14.45 -4.87
CA LEU A 223 -5.56 14.96 -4.38
C LEU A 223 -4.35 14.53 -5.21
N GLY A 224 -4.38 13.39 -5.90
CA GLY A 224 -3.36 13.04 -6.89
C GLY A 224 -3.27 14.06 -8.02
N ILE A 225 -4.42 14.59 -8.46
CA ILE A 225 -4.51 15.68 -9.44
C ILE A 225 -3.96 16.98 -8.83
N ILE A 226 -4.43 17.37 -7.63
CA ILE A 226 -3.99 18.61 -6.95
C ILE A 226 -2.49 18.60 -6.67
N VAL A 227 -1.91 17.50 -6.19
CA VAL A 227 -0.48 17.40 -5.87
C VAL A 227 0.38 17.47 -7.13
N LYS A 228 -0.08 16.87 -8.24
CA LYS A 228 0.60 16.95 -9.54
C LYS A 228 0.56 18.38 -10.09
N ASP A 229 -0.54 19.08 -9.90
CA ASP A 229 -0.71 20.48 -10.32
C ASP A 229 0.12 21.44 -9.45
N VAL A 230 0.15 21.27 -8.13
CA VAL A 230 1.00 22.05 -7.22
C VAL A 230 2.49 21.79 -7.50
N GLY A 231 2.86 20.53 -7.75
CA GLY A 231 4.23 20.16 -8.11
C GLY A 231 4.70 20.81 -9.41
N ARG A 232 3.83 20.90 -10.43
CA ARG A 232 4.09 21.61 -11.69
C ARG A 232 4.15 23.13 -11.52
N GLY A 233 3.29 23.69 -10.69
CA GLY A 233 3.26 25.13 -10.37
C GLY A 233 4.55 25.60 -9.66
N ALA A 234 5.09 24.80 -8.74
CA ALA A 234 6.34 25.10 -8.05
C ALA A 234 7.55 25.10 -8.99
N THR A 235 7.60 24.21 -9.97
CA THR A 235 8.66 24.19 -11.00
C THR A 235 8.55 25.33 -12.02
N ALA A 236 7.34 25.89 -12.22
CA ALA A 236 7.12 27.02 -13.11
C ALA A 236 7.43 28.38 -12.47
N ALA A 237 7.29 28.50 -11.13
CA ALA A 237 7.58 29.72 -10.38
C ALA A 237 9.06 29.91 -10.00
N GLY A 238 9.92 28.94 -10.32
CA GLY A 238 11.37 28.96 -10.06
C GLY A 238 12.24 29.27 -11.29
N LYS A 239 11.65 29.76 -12.37
CA LYS A 239 12.33 30.36 -13.54
C LYS A 239 11.92 31.81 -13.66
#